data_AF-A0AAE3C6G8-F1
#
_entry.id   AF-A0AAE3C6G8-F1
#
_cell.length_a   1.000
_cell.length_b   1.000
_cell.length_c   1.000
_cell.angle_alpha   90.00
_cell.angle_beta   90.00
_cell.angle_gamma   90.00
#
_symmetry.space_group_name_H-M   'P 1'
#
loop_
_entity.id
_entity.type
_entity.pdbx_description
1 polymer ?
#
loop_
_entity_poly.entity_id
_entity_poly.type
_entity_poly.pdbx_seq_one_letter_code
_entity_poly.pdbx_strand_id
1 'polypeptide(L)'
;MEQVRNLLIRNVLPIMSPDTMKEESADSFLATFGGYMKQIAAVAKHDSGFALYESNVAPIHEKYGDFFSTVAKITEAAGIKLYAVIYTFVDNYYGVDPSSDK
;
A
#
# COMPACT_ATOMS: atom_id res chain seq x y z
N MET A 1 -20.59 -2.07 5.20
CA MET A 1 -20.23 -3.46 4.78
C MET A 1 -20.83 -3.87 3.45
N GLU A 2 -22.16 -3.81 3.26
CA GLU A 2 -22.81 -4.24 2.01
C GLU A 2 -22.36 -3.45 0.76
N GLN A 3 -22.18 -2.14 0.90
CA GLN A 3 -21.70 -1.27 -0.17
C GLN A 3 -20.28 -1.64 -0.64
N VAL A 4 -19.37 -1.95 0.29
CA VAL A 4 -17.99 -2.37 -0.02
C VAL A 4 -18.00 -3.70 -0.79
N ARG A 5 -18.76 -4.69 -0.31
CA ARG A 5 -18.91 -5.97 -1.01
C ARG A 5 -19.41 -5.78 -2.45
N ASN A 6 -20.41 -4.92 -2.66
CA ASN A 6 -20.96 -4.65 -3.99
C ASN A 6 -19.93 -4.00 -4.94
N LEU A 7 -19.05 -3.15 -4.44
CA LEU A 7 -17.95 -2.56 -5.22
C LEU A 7 -16.91 -3.61 -5.61
N LEU A 8 -16.55 -4.51 -4.68
CA LEU A 8 -15.58 -5.57 -4.93
C LEU A 8 -16.10 -6.61 -5.94
N ILE A 9 -17.38 -6.99 -5.86
CA ILE A 9 -18.03 -7.85 -6.86
C ILE A 9 -18.02 -7.20 -8.26
N ARG A 10 -18.10 -5.87 -8.33
CA ARG A 10 -17.98 -5.09 -9.59
C ARG A 10 -16.53 -4.89 -10.06
N ASN A 11 -15.58 -5.59 -9.44
CA ASN A 11 -14.17 -5.59 -9.81
C ASN A 11 -13.48 -4.22 -9.71
N VAL A 12 -13.95 -3.37 -8.78
CA VAL A 12 -13.19 -2.18 -8.36
C VAL A 12 -11.86 -2.64 -7.76
N LEU A 13 -10.79 -1.90 -8.04
CA LEU A 13 -9.46 -2.15 -7.47
C LEU A 13 -9.32 -1.35 -6.16
N PRO A 14 -9.49 -1.97 -4.97
CA PRO A 14 -9.21 -1.28 -3.73
C PRO A 14 -7.72 -0.96 -3.62
N ILE A 15 -7.40 0.20 -3.05
CA ILE A 15 -6.03 0.63 -2.74
C ILE A 15 -5.90 0.72 -1.22
N MET A 16 -4.98 -0.07 -0.67
CA MET A 16 -4.64 -0.07 0.75
C MET A 16 -3.49 0.90 1.01
N SER A 17 -3.66 1.78 2.01
CA SER A 17 -2.62 2.68 2.52
C SER A 17 -2.61 2.63 4.05
N PRO A 18 -1.46 2.70 4.72
CA PRO A 18 -1.42 2.81 6.18
C PRO A 18 -2.22 4.01 6.72
N ASP A 19 -2.37 5.09 5.93
CA ASP A 19 -3.10 6.30 6.36
C ASP A 19 -4.62 6.11 6.41
N THR A 20 -5.14 5.23 5.55
CA THR A 20 -6.57 4.90 5.50
C THR A 20 -6.89 3.72 6.41
N MET A 21 -5.88 2.88 6.70
CA MET A 21 -5.96 1.70 7.57
C MET A 21 -5.55 2.07 9.00
N LYS A 22 -6.36 2.90 9.66
CA LYS A 22 -6.05 3.43 11.00
C LYS A 22 -5.82 2.33 12.05
N GLU A 23 -6.77 1.41 12.17
CA GLU A 23 -6.77 0.34 13.20
C GLU A 23 -7.01 -1.06 12.63
N GLU A 24 -7.46 -1.17 11.38
CA GLU A 24 -7.60 -2.47 10.72
C GLU A 24 -6.26 -2.88 10.12
N SER A 25 -5.74 -4.03 10.57
CA SER A 25 -4.60 -4.66 9.92
C SER A 25 -4.97 -5.14 8.51
N ALA A 26 -3.97 -5.27 7.64
CA ALA A 26 -4.13 -5.90 6.32
C ALA A 26 -4.78 -7.29 6.43
N ASP A 27 -4.42 -8.05 7.46
CA ASP A 27 -5.00 -9.35 7.77
C ASP A 27 -6.50 -9.27 8.01
N SER A 28 -6.96 -8.32 8.84
CA SER A 28 -8.38 -8.17 9.17
C SER A 28 -9.22 -7.84 7.93
N PHE A 29 -8.72 -6.93 7.09
CA PHE A 29 -9.39 -6.54 5.86
C PHE A 29 -9.47 -7.71 4.87
N LEU A 30 -8.37 -8.43 4.66
CA LEU A 30 -8.30 -9.55 3.73
C LEU A 30 -9.10 -10.76 4.24
N ALA A 31 -9.13 -11.02 5.54
CA ALA A 31 -10.00 -12.06 6.12
C ALA A 31 -11.49 -11.77 5.88
N THR A 32 -11.88 -10.49 5.95
CA THR A 32 -13.28 -10.08 5.80
C THR A 32 -13.74 -10.07 4.34
N PHE A 33 -12.88 -9.61 3.43
CA PHE A 33 -13.28 -9.29 2.05
C PHE A 33 -12.53 -10.08 0.98
N GLY A 34 -11.46 -10.80 1.32
CA GLY A 34 -10.59 -11.53 0.40
C GLY A 34 -11.34 -12.47 -0.54
N GLY A 35 -12.37 -13.16 -0.05
CA GLY A 35 -13.18 -14.08 -0.85
C GLY A 35 -13.98 -13.41 -1.98
N TYR A 36 -14.11 -12.09 -1.98
CA TYR A 36 -14.79 -11.32 -3.04
C TYR A 36 -13.81 -10.63 -3.99
N MET A 37 -12.50 -10.77 -3.79
CA MET A 37 -11.48 -10.02 -4.53
C MET A 37 -10.68 -10.93 -5.46
N LYS A 38 -10.48 -10.46 -6.70
CA LYS A 38 -9.48 -11.04 -7.62
C LYS A 38 -8.15 -10.30 -7.56
N GLN A 39 -8.18 -9.05 -7.13
CA GLN A 39 -7.05 -8.15 -7.14
C GLN A 39 -7.18 -7.06 -6.09
N ILE A 40 -6.03 -6.55 -5.64
CA ILE A 40 -5.90 -5.42 -4.73
C ILE A 40 -4.63 -4.64 -5.07
N ALA A 41 -4.58 -3.37 -4.72
CA ALA A 41 -3.35 -2.59 -4.76
C ALA A 41 -2.98 -2.14 -3.35
N ALA A 42 -1.68 -1.97 -3.08
CA ALA A 42 -1.19 -1.40 -1.83
C ALA A 42 -0.09 -0.37 -2.11
N VAL A 43 -0.04 0.67 -1.30
CA VAL A 43 1.03 1.68 -1.37
C VAL A 43 2.36 1.01 -0.98
N ALA A 44 3.31 1.05 -1.91
CA ALA A 44 4.68 0.58 -1.73
C ALA A 44 5.63 1.75 -1.44
N LYS A 45 5.34 2.94 -1.98
CA LYS A 45 6.09 4.17 -1.68
C LYS A 45 5.11 5.30 -1.46
N HIS A 46 5.19 5.91 -0.28
CA HIS A 46 4.29 6.96 0.20
C HIS A 46 4.61 8.32 -0.47
N ASP A 47 3.69 9.28 -0.43
CA ASP A 47 3.88 10.64 -0.98
C ASP A 47 4.90 11.49 -0.19
N SER A 48 5.36 10.96 0.95
CA SER A 48 6.50 11.49 1.70
C SER A 48 7.83 11.10 1.07
N GLY A 49 7.84 10.18 0.09
CA GLY A 49 9.06 9.63 -0.52
C GLY A 49 9.58 8.35 0.14
N PHE A 50 9.01 7.94 1.27
CA PHE A 50 9.47 6.78 2.02
C PHE A 50 8.89 5.47 1.48
N ALA A 51 9.72 4.43 1.41
CA ALA A 51 9.33 3.08 1.08
C ALA A 51 8.58 2.42 2.25
N LEU A 52 7.51 1.70 1.92
CA LEU A 52 6.73 0.84 2.81
C LEU A 52 7.14 -0.63 2.68
N TYR A 53 8.36 -0.86 2.20
CA TYR A 53 9.03 -2.16 2.06
C TYR A 53 10.54 -1.97 2.26
N GLU A 54 11.26 -3.08 2.44
CA GLU A 54 12.73 -3.14 2.47
C GLU A 54 13.32 -2.65 1.13
N SER A 55 13.76 -1.40 1.09
CA SER A 55 14.30 -0.75 -0.10
C SER A 55 15.78 -0.43 0.07
N ASN A 56 16.57 -0.70 -0.98
CA ASN A 56 17.99 -0.34 -1.02
C ASN A 56 18.24 1.06 -1.60
N VAL A 57 17.19 1.77 -2.04
CA VAL A 57 17.32 3.04 -2.80
C VAL A 57 16.55 4.17 -2.12
N ALA A 58 15.34 3.91 -1.63
CA ALA A 58 14.52 4.92 -0.97
C ALA A 58 14.57 4.75 0.56
N PRO A 59 14.50 5.84 1.33
CA PRO A 59 14.46 5.74 2.79
C PRO A 59 13.22 4.94 3.24
N ILE A 60 13.39 4.12 4.26
CA ILE A 60 12.32 3.24 4.77
C ILE A 60 11.47 4.00 5.79
N HIS A 61 10.14 3.91 5.67
CA HIS A 61 9.23 4.58 6.60
C HIS A 61 9.36 3.98 8.01
N GLU A 62 9.63 4.81 9.02
CA GLU A 62 9.95 4.36 10.39
C GLU A 62 8.87 3.45 10.99
N LYS A 63 7.60 3.83 10.85
CA LYS A 63 6.47 3.08 11.42
C LYS A 63 5.88 1.98 10.52
N TYR A 64 6.01 2.11 9.20
CA TYR A 64 5.24 1.33 8.22
C TYR A 64 6.14 0.68 7.17
N GLY A 65 7.43 0.56 7.45
CA GLY A 65 8.44 0.07 6.51
C GLY A 65 8.25 -1.37 6.05
N ASP A 66 7.42 -2.17 6.73
CA ASP A 66 7.10 -3.54 6.39
C ASP A 66 5.68 -3.71 5.82
N PHE A 67 4.89 -2.63 5.72
CA PHE A 67 3.48 -2.68 5.37
C PHE A 67 3.24 -3.39 4.04
N PHE A 68 3.88 -2.94 2.96
CA PHE A 68 3.68 -3.52 1.63
C PHE A 68 4.16 -4.98 1.58
N SER A 69 5.27 -5.29 2.24
CA SER A 69 5.80 -6.65 2.36
C SER A 69 4.82 -7.59 3.07
N THR A 70 4.15 -7.11 4.12
CA THR A 70 3.13 -7.86 4.85
C THR A 70 1.91 -8.12 3.97
N VAL A 71 1.41 -7.10 3.26
CA VAL A 71 0.30 -7.27 2.31
C VAL A 71 0.66 -8.25 1.19
N ALA A 72 1.88 -8.19 0.66
CA ALA A 72 2.37 -9.12 -0.36
C ALA A 72 2.29 -10.57 0.10
N LYS A 73 2.76 -10.87 1.32
CA LYS A 73 2.69 -12.23 1.89
C LYS A 73 1.25 -12.74 2.03
N ILE A 74 0.34 -11.90 2.52
CA ILE A 74 -1.05 -12.31 2.75
C ILE A 74 -1.78 -12.55 1.42
N THR A 75 -1.61 -11.63 0.46
CA THR A 75 -2.25 -11.73 -0.85
C THR A 75 -1.71 -12.90 -1.67
N GLU A 76 -0.41 -13.19 -1.59
CA GLU A 76 0.20 -14.39 -2.17
C GLU A 76 -0.43 -15.67 -1.59
N ALA A 77 -0.52 -15.77 -0.26
CA ALA A 77 -1.13 -16.92 0.40
C ALA A 77 -2.63 -17.09 0.04
N ALA A 78 -3.34 -15.98 -0.21
CA ALA A 78 -4.75 -15.98 -0.60
C ALA A 78 -4.99 -16.17 -2.11
N GLY A 79 -3.94 -16.21 -2.94
CA GLY A 79 -4.08 -16.25 -4.40
C GLY A 79 -4.69 -14.99 -5.01
N ILE A 80 -4.58 -13.85 -4.33
CA ILE A 80 -5.09 -12.55 -4.76
C ILE A 80 -3.98 -11.79 -5.47
N LYS A 81 -4.25 -11.23 -6.67
CA LYS A 81 -3.25 -10.45 -7.39
C LYS A 81 -2.99 -9.10 -6.71
N LEU A 82 -1.75 -8.85 -6.31
CA LEU A 82 -1.33 -7.57 -5.73
C LEU A 82 -0.68 -6.64 -6.77
N TYR A 83 -1.06 -5.37 -6.76
CA TYR A 83 -0.39 -4.29 -7.48
C TYR A 83 0.29 -3.33 -6.48
N ALA A 84 1.44 -2.77 -6.89
CA ALA A 84 2.12 -1.73 -6.12
C ALA A 84 1.66 -0.33 -6.57
N VAL A 85 1.34 0.54 -5.62
CA VAL A 85 1.15 1.97 -5.84
C VAL A 85 2.39 2.71 -5.37
N ILE A 86 2.95 3.54 -6.24
CA ILE A 86 4.17 4.31 -5.98
C ILE A 86 3.86 5.77 -6.32
N TYR A 87 3.99 6.66 -5.34
CA TYR A 87 3.95 8.10 -5.59
C TYR A 87 5.33 8.56 -6.11
N THR A 88 5.47 8.68 -7.43
CA THR A 88 6.77 8.97 -8.07
C THR A 88 7.11 10.45 -8.15
N PHE A 89 6.12 11.32 -8.43
CA PHE A 89 6.33 12.76 -8.68
C PHE A 89 6.05 13.65 -7.47
N VAL A 90 5.47 13.08 -6.42
CA VAL A 90 5.18 13.73 -5.15
C VAL A 90 6.12 13.10 -4.14
N ASP A 91 7.41 13.35 -4.31
CA ASP A 91 8.46 12.80 -3.47
C ASP A 91 9.22 13.97 -2.87
N ASN A 92 8.98 14.27 -1.59
CA ASN A 92 9.68 15.33 -0.88
C ASN A 92 11.20 15.11 -0.82
N TYR A 93 11.70 13.89 -1.04
CA TYR A 93 13.14 13.59 -1.11
C TYR A 93 13.77 14.05 -2.44
N TYR A 94 13.04 13.99 -3.56
CA TYR A 94 13.50 14.49 -4.86
C TYR A 94 12.95 15.88 -5.22
N GLY A 95 11.99 16.39 -4.47
CA GLY A 95 11.37 17.69 -4.66
C GLY A 95 12.14 18.87 -4.07
N VAL A 96 13.19 18.61 -3.28
CA VAL A 96 14.10 19.67 -2.79
C VAL A 96 15.22 19.88 -3.80
N ASP A 97 15.44 21.13 -4.18
CA ASP A 97 16.60 21.53 -4.99
C ASP A 97 17.89 21.10 -4.26
N PRO A 98 18.76 20.26 -4.85
CA PRO A 98 20.01 19.85 -4.21
C PRO A 98 20.94 21.02 -3.86
N SER A 99 20.67 22.23 -4.37
CA SER A 99 21.45 23.44 -4.13
C SER A 99 20.98 24.30 -2.96
N SER A 100 19.87 23.96 -2.28
CA SER A 100 19.36 24.76 -1.16
C SER A 100 20.07 24.55 0.18
N ASP A 101 20.98 23.57 0.29
CA ASP A 101 21.86 23.37 1.45
C ASP A 101 23.27 23.94 1.19
N LYS A 102 23.35 25.23 0.86
CA LYS A 102 24.62 25.99 0.85
C LYS A 102 24.53 27.26 1.69
#